data_AF-K6UND9-F1
#
_entry.id   AF-K6UND9-F1
#
_cell.length_a   1.000
_cell.length_b   1.000
_cell.length_c   1.000
_cell.angle_alpha   90.00
_cell.angle_beta   90.00
_cell.angle_gamma   90.00
#
_symmetry.space_group_name_H-M   'P 1'
#
loop_
_entity.id
_entity.type
_entity.pdbx_description
1 polymer ?
#
loop_
_entity_poly.entity_id
_entity_poly.type
_entity_poly.pdbx_seq_one_letter_code
_entity_poly.pdbx_strand_id
1 'polypeptide(L)'
;EYTYHGNIVDYNAQPENGTYRANIIRRGPSTIMEFDRMELHYNSSILKLWDTIKERRLGDELTNPEDLIEDKIVYHIYNFFHSLERCKYFSLKNKLNRLCDYIVRKYNVPSEVKVHEWDITISYILSDLLKKDAQDYFELCDLIENGMCERLKFVQFINEKKRSWSMSTNMIFRSWADVLALKLIIHSQ
;
A
#
# COMPACT_ATOMS: atom_id res chain seq x y z
N GLU A 1 25.38 17.68 -5.82
CA GLU A 1 24.26 17.80 -6.78
C GLU A 1 24.02 16.46 -7.43
N TYR A 2 22.87 15.84 -7.19
CA TYR A 2 22.36 14.73 -7.99
C TYR A 2 20.84 14.87 -8.07
N THR A 3 20.37 15.35 -9.21
CA THR A 3 18.97 15.52 -9.58
C THR A 3 18.49 14.21 -10.20
N TYR A 4 17.47 13.57 -9.61
CA TYR A 4 16.74 12.48 -10.26
C TYR A 4 15.40 13.00 -10.76
N HIS A 5 15.24 13.02 -12.08
CA HIS A 5 14.03 13.44 -12.78
C HIS A 5 12.92 12.39 -12.62
N GLY A 6 11.90 12.72 -11.82
CA GLY A 6 10.63 12.02 -11.87
C GLY A 6 9.94 12.32 -13.21
N ASN A 7 9.74 11.29 -14.03
CA ASN A 7 9.00 11.42 -15.28
C ASN A 7 7.52 11.66 -14.99
N ILE A 8 7.09 12.92 -15.15
CA ILE A 8 5.71 13.29 -15.47
C ILE A 8 5.63 13.21 -17.00
N VAL A 9 4.82 12.31 -17.54
CA VAL A 9 4.53 12.28 -18.99
C VAL A 9 3.18 12.92 -19.22
N ASP A 10 3.23 14.11 -19.83
CA ASP A 10 2.09 14.88 -20.32
C ASP A 10 1.65 14.32 -21.69
N TYR A 11 0.33 14.30 -21.93
CA TYR A 11 -0.27 13.75 -23.15
C TYR A 11 -0.29 14.81 -24.26
N ASN A 12 0.32 14.54 -25.43
CA ASN A 12 -0.20 14.85 -26.78
C ASN A 12 0.87 14.68 -27.87
N ALA A 13 0.80 13.59 -28.66
CA ALA A 13 1.34 13.52 -30.03
C ALA A 13 0.72 12.32 -30.79
N GLN A 14 0.15 12.58 -31.97
CA GLN A 14 -0.21 11.61 -33.01
C GLN A 14 0.87 11.61 -34.13
N PRO A 15 0.86 10.71 -35.15
CA PRO A 15 1.37 9.34 -35.06
C PRO A 15 2.28 8.97 -36.24
N GLU A 16 3.55 8.58 -36.05
CA GLU A 16 4.34 8.03 -37.17
C GLU A 16 5.20 6.82 -36.76
N ASN A 17 4.81 5.67 -37.31
CA ASN A 17 5.59 4.48 -37.65
C ASN A 17 6.73 4.04 -36.73
N GLY A 18 6.38 3.19 -35.76
CA GLY A 18 7.32 2.32 -35.07
C GLY A 18 6.58 1.37 -34.15
N THR A 19 6.68 0.08 -34.42
CA THR A 19 5.90 -1.00 -33.79
C THR A 19 6.25 -1.18 -32.31
N TYR A 20 5.63 -0.40 -31.42
CA TYR A 20 5.56 -0.74 -30.00
C TYR A 20 4.32 -1.60 -29.77
N ARG A 21 4.52 -2.90 -29.55
CA ARG A 21 3.48 -3.75 -28.97
C ARG A 21 3.21 -3.27 -27.54
N ALA A 22 2.29 -2.32 -27.41
CA ALA A 22 1.62 -2.06 -26.16
C ALA A 22 0.80 -3.32 -25.82
N ASN A 23 1.22 -4.06 -24.81
CA ASN A 23 0.37 -5.07 -24.20
C ASN A 23 -0.77 -4.36 -23.48
N ILE A 24 -1.82 -4.03 -24.24
CA ILE A 24 -3.10 -3.62 -23.69
C ILE A 24 -3.70 -4.87 -23.04
N ILE A 25 -3.39 -5.06 -21.75
CA ILE A 25 -4.09 -6.03 -20.91
C ILE A 25 -5.51 -5.49 -20.76
N ARG A 26 -6.41 -5.98 -21.62
CA ARG A 26 -7.86 -5.87 -21.39
C ARG A 26 -8.15 -6.58 -20.06
N ARG A 27 -8.34 -5.78 -19.00
CA ARG A 27 -8.72 -6.27 -17.67
C ARG A 27 -10.12 -6.88 -17.74
N GLY A 28 -10.16 -8.19 -17.91
CA GLY A 28 -11.32 -9.02 -17.61
C GLY A 28 -11.38 -9.38 -16.12
N PRO A 29 -12.55 -9.79 -15.60
CA PRO A 29 -12.76 -10.11 -14.18
C PRO A 29 -11.98 -11.34 -13.69
N SER A 30 -11.34 -12.10 -14.58
CA SER A 30 -10.63 -13.35 -14.29
C SER A 30 -9.22 -13.17 -13.71
N THR A 31 -8.57 -12.00 -13.86
CA THR A 31 -7.19 -11.80 -13.37
C THR A 31 -7.11 -11.59 -11.85
N ILE A 32 -8.22 -11.21 -11.20
CA ILE A 32 -8.25 -11.02 -9.73
C ILE A 32 -8.07 -12.36 -9.01
N MET A 33 -8.56 -13.47 -9.57
CA MET A 33 -8.50 -14.79 -8.91
C MET A 33 -7.14 -15.50 -9.04
N GLU A 34 -6.24 -15.04 -9.90
CA GLU A 34 -4.91 -15.64 -10.07
C GLU A 34 -3.86 -15.06 -9.11
N PHE A 35 -3.99 -13.76 -8.77
CA PHE A 35 -3.13 -13.10 -7.78
C PHE A 35 -3.35 -13.71 -6.38
N ASP A 36 -4.62 -13.89 -5.98
CA ASP A 36 -5.00 -14.42 -4.66
C ASP A 36 -4.48 -15.86 -4.41
N ARG A 37 -4.46 -16.74 -5.42
CA ARG A 37 -4.05 -18.15 -5.25
C ARG A 37 -2.54 -18.35 -5.17
N MET A 38 -1.77 -17.52 -5.87
CA MET A 38 -0.30 -17.57 -5.84
C MET A 38 0.24 -16.95 -4.55
N GLU A 39 -0.43 -15.92 -4.01
CA GLU A 39 -0.17 -15.39 -2.67
C GLU A 39 -0.39 -16.44 -1.58
N LEU A 40 -1.47 -17.21 -1.58
CA LEU A 40 -1.80 -18.13 -0.46
C LEU A 40 -0.71 -19.16 -0.12
N HIS A 41 -0.06 -19.79 -1.10
CA HIS A 41 1.05 -20.73 -0.85
C HIS A 41 2.35 -20.02 -0.45
N TYR A 42 2.68 -18.90 -1.10
CA TYR A 42 3.81 -18.02 -0.78
C TYR A 42 3.72 -17.50 0.67
N ASN A 43 2.50 -17.20 1.12
CA ASN A 43 2.19 -16.69 2.45
C ASN A 43 2.48 -17.74 3.54
N SER A 44 2.22 -19.03 3.31
CA SER A 44 2.43 -20.07 4.32
C SER A 44 3.90 -20.28 4.69
N SER A 45 4.80 -20.24 3.71
CA SER A 45 6.25 -20.36 3.92
C SER A 45 6.82 -19.13 4.61
N ILE A 46 6.34 -17.93 4.25
CA ILE A 46 6.75 -16.68 4.89
C ILE A 46 6.25 -16.58 6.32
N LEU A 47 5.02 -17.05 6.61
CA LEU A 47 4.51 -17.09 7.97
C LEU A 47 5.34 -18.01 8.86
N LYS A 48 5.72 -19.21 8.38
CA LYS A 48 6.63 -20.10 9.11
C LYS A 48 8.01 -19.46 9.35
N LEU A 49 8.54 -18.76 8.35
CA LEU A 49 9.81 -18.04 8.45
C LEU A 49 9.72 -16.90 9.49
N TRP A 50 8.62 -16.14 9.46
CA TRP A 50 8.33 -15.10 10.43
C TRP A 50 8.20 -15.66 11.85
N ASP A 51 7.48 -16.76 12.03
CA ASP A 51 7.35 -17.43 13.34
C ASP A 51 8.72 -17.87 13.84
N THR A 52 9.57 -18.44 12.97
CA THR A 52 10.96 -18.80 13.32
C THR A 52 11.76 -17.60 13.81
N ILE A 53 11.68 -16.46 13.11
CA ILE A 53 12.40 -15.23 13.45
C ILE A 53 11.87 -14.61 14.76
N LYS A 54 10.56 -14.65 14.95
CA LYS A 54 9.90 -14.08 16.13
C LYS A 54 10.11 -14.95 17.37
N GLU A 55 10.04 -16.26 17.23
CA GLU A 55 10.09 -17.24 18.33
C GLU A 55 11.49 -17.70 18.68
N ARG A 56 12.52 -17.35 17.89
CA ARG A 56 13.93 -17.55 18.26
C ARG A 56 14.16 -16.88 19.63
N ARG A 57 14.17 -17.71 20.67
CA ARG A 57 14.27 -17.26 22.07
C ARG A 57 15.63 -16.59 22.27
N LEU A 58 15.62 -15.42 22.91
CA LEU A 58 16.72 -14.98 23.76
C LEU A 58 16.96 -16.13 24.77
N GLY A 59 18.07 -16.87 24.63
CA GLY A 59 18.27 -18.07 25.46
C GLY A 59 19.27 -19.12 24.98
N ASP A 60 19.77 -19.08 23.74
CA ASP A 60 21.09 -19.68 23.43
C ASP A 60 22.19 -18.65 23.80
N GLU A 61 22.16 -18.20 25.05
CA GLU A 61 22.91 -17.05 25.60
C GLU A 61 24.42 -17.30 25.74
N LEU A 62 25.01 -18.19 24.95
CA LEU A 62 26.45 -18.44 25.01
C LEU A 62 27.17 -18.54 23.65
N THR A 63 26.50 -18.38 22.49
CA THR A 63 27.21 -18.61 21.20
C THR A 63 26.96 -17.68 20.02
N ASN A 64 26.09 -16.66 20.05
CA ASN A 64 25.95 -15.79 18.87
C ASN A 64 25.81 -14.29 19.18
N PRO A 65 26.93 -13.53 19.21
CA PRO A 65 26.96 -12.10 19.51
C PRO A 65 26.25 -11.21 18.49
N GLU A 66 25.87 -11.73 17.32
CA GLU A 66 25.39 -10.88 16.22
C GLU A 66 23.87 -11.00 15.97
N ASP A 67 23.18 -12.11 16.26
CA ASP A 67 21.73 -12.35 16.00
C ASP A 67 21.17 -11.58 14.76
N LEU A 68 21.95 -11.65 13.67
CA LEU A 68 21.68 -10.96 12.41
C LEU A 68 20.83 -11.82 11.49
N ILE A 69 20.08 -11.13 10.63
CA ILE A 69 19.31 -11.68 9.54
C ILE A 69 19.80 -11.07 8.23
N GLU A 70 19.96 -11.91 7.19
CA GLU A 70 20.26 -11.45 5.84
C GLU A 70 19.14 -10.56 5.26
N ASP A 71 19.54 -9.52 4.55
CA ASP A 71 18.64 -8.57 3.86
C ASP A 71 17.57 -9.26 3.00
N LYS A 72 17.93 -10.35 2.30
CA LYS A 72 16.99 -11.10 1.46
C LYS A 72 15.80 -11.61 2.26
N ILE A 73 16.02 -12.13 3.46
CA ILE A 73 14.95 -12.61 4.36
C ILE A 73 14.12 -11.43 4.84
N VAL A 74 14.78 -10.34 5.24
CA VAL A 74 14.15 -9.08 5.66
C VAL A 74 13.19 -8.56 4.59
N TYR A 75 13.64 -8.46 3.33
CA TYR A 75 12.82 -8.01 2.21
C TYR A 75 11.64 -8.94 1.92
N HIS A 76 11.82 -10.27 1.99
CA HIS A 76 10.72 -11.21 1.73
C HIS A 76 9.58 -11.02 2.75
N ILE A 77 9.94 -10.90 4.04
CA ILE A 77 8.97 -10.73 5.12
C ILE A 77 8.33 -9.35 5.06
N TYR A 78 9.13 -8.31 4.83
CA TYR A 78 8.63 -6.95 4.66
C TYR A 78 7.61 -6.87 3.54
N ASN A 79 7.95 -7.37 2.34
CA ASN A 79 7.07 -7.32 1.18
C ASN A 79 5.75 -8.04 1.42
N PHE A 80 5.78 -9.17 2.12
CA PHE A 80 4.58 -9.90 2.52
C PHE A 80 3.68 -9.08 3.46
N PHE A 81 4.21 -8.53 4.54
CA PHE A 81 3.38 -7.71 5.43
C PHE A 81 2.92 -6.43 4.76
N HIS A 82 3.78 -5.80 3.98
CA HIS A 82 3.47 -4.57 3.25
C HIS A 82 2.35 -4.78 2.23
N SER A 83 2.31 -5.91 1.50
CA SER A 83 1.21 -6.21 0.57
C SER A 83 -0.14 -6.37 1.30
N LEU A 84 -0.15 -7.04 2.46
CA LEU A 84 -1.35 -7.15 3.29
C LEU A 84 -1.86 -5.79 3.76
N GLU A 85 -0.96 -4.91 4.17
CA GLU A 85 -1.30 -3.55 4.59
C GLU A 85 -1.84 -2.71 3.41
N ARG A 86 -1.24 -2.82 2.21
CA ARG A 86 -1.76 -2.19 0.99
C ARG A 86 -3.14 -2.70 0.61
N CYS A 87 -3.47 -3.96 0.86
CA CYS A 87 -4.83 -4.46 0.62
C CYS A 87 -5.91 -3.76 1.48
N LYS A 88 -5.53 -3.17 2.62
CA LYS A 88 -6.47 -2.38 3.44
C LYS A 88 -6.95 -1.11 2.72
N TYR A 89 -6.17 -0.59 1.77
CA TYR A 89 -6.61 0.51 0.90
C TYR A 89 -7.87 0.15 0.11
N PHE A 90 -7.97 -1.06 -0.45
CA PHE A 90 -9.16 -1.47 -1.19
C PHE A 90 -10.40 -1.51 -0.28
N SER A 91 -10.22 -1.96 0.97
CA SER A 91 -11.29 -1.92 1.97
C SER A 91 -11.71 -0.49 2.30
N LEU A 92 -10.76 0.44 2.43
CA LEU A 92 -11.02 1.86 2.66
C LEU A 92 -11.76 2.51 1.49
N LYS A 93 -11.29 2.29 0.27
CA LYS A 93 -11.94 2.74 -0.96
C LYS A 93 -13.37 2.24 -1.06
N ASN A 94 -13.61 0.96 -0.76
CA ASN A 94 -14.95 0.38 -0.80
C ASN A 94 -15.88 1.02 0.25
N LYS A 95 -15.39 1.32 1.46
CA LYS A 95 -16.16 2.02 2.49
C LYS A 95 -16.53 3.45 2.06
N LEU A 96 -15.59 4.20 1.51
CA LEU A 96 -15.83 5.54 1.00
C LEU A 96 -16.83 5.53 -0.16
N ASN A 97 -16.70 4.59 -1.11
CA ASN A 97 -17.64 4.52 -2.23
C ASN A 97 -19.08 4.27 -1.76
N ARG A 98 -19.27 3.39 -0.76
CA ARG A 98 -20.58 3.14 -0.16
C ARG A 98 -21.16 4.38 0.52
N LEU A 99 -20.32 5.17 1.18
CA LEU A 99 -20.72 6.45 1.76
C LEU A 99 -21.17 7.43 0.66
N CYS A 100 -20.40 7.55 -0.42
CA CYS A 100 -20.79 8.38 -1.57
C CYS A 100 -22.11 7.95 -2.17
N ASP A 101 -22.28 6.64 -2.42
CA ASP A 101 -23.52 6.10 -2.99
C ASP A 101 -24.75 6.41 -2.11
N TYR A 102 -24.59 6.36 -0.80
CA TYR A 102 -25.64 6.74 0.15
C TYR A 102 -25.98 8.24 0.05
N ILE A 103 -24.97 9.12 0.07
CA ILE A 103 -25.18 10.58 0.04
C ILE A 103 -25.80 11.01 -1.29
N VAL A 104 -25.27 10.50 -2.40
CA VAL A 104 -25.76 10.82 -3.75
C VAL A 104 -27.24 10.48 -3.90
N ARG A 105 -27.66 9.30 -3.42
CA ARG A 105 -29.07 8.90 -3.41
C ARG A 105 -29.93 9.74 -2.48
N LYS A 106 -29.41 10.08 -1.29
CA LYS A 106 -30.17 10.81 -0.27
C LYS A 106 -30.44 12.27 -0.66
N TYR A 107 -29.48 12.90 -1.34
CA TYR A 107 -29.53 14.31 -1.68
C TYR A 107 -29.72 14.56 -3.19
N ASN A 108 -29.99 13.52 -4.00
CA ASN A 108 -30.11 13.61 -5.46
C ASN A 108 -28.93 14.33 -6.13
N VAL A 109 -27.72 14.07 -5.65
CA VAL A 109 -26.50 14.68 -6.21
C VAL A 109 -26.31 14.20 -7.65
N PRO A 110 -26.01 15.10 -8.62
CA PRO A 110 -25.71 14.69 -9.99
C PRO A 110 -24.52 13.72 -10.09
N SER A 111 -24.58 12.80 -11.05
CA SER A 111 -23.51 11.80 -11.28
C SER A 111 -22.16 12.45 -11.56
N GLU A 112 -22.16 13.57 -12.27
CA GLU A 112 -20.97 14.28 -12.72
C GLU A 112 -20.22 14.85 -11.51
N VAL A 113 -20.97 15.40 -10.53
CA VAL A 113 -20.42 15.88 -9.26
C VAL A 113 -19.82 14.74 -8.46
N LYS A 114 -20.52 13.59 -8.37
CA LYS A 114 -20.00 12.41 -7.68
C LYS A 114 -18.66 11.99 -8.27
N VAL A 115 -18.58 11.83 -9.58
CA VAL A 115 -17.36 11.38 -10.28
C VAL A 115 -16.22 12.36 -10.04
N HIS A 116 -16.47 13.66 -10.20
CA HIS A 116 -15.47 14.70 -10.00
C HIS A 116 -14.89 14.68 -8.57
N GLU A 117 -15.74 14.72 -7.54
CA GLU A 117 -15.27 14.77 -6.15
C GLU A 117 -14.65 13.45 -5.68
N TRP A 118 -15.14 12.33 -6.21
CA TRP A 118 -14.56 11.01 -5.98
C TRP A 118 -13.13 10.94 -6.53
N ASP A 119 -12.91 11.35 -7.77
CA ASP A 119 -11.59 11.26 -8.42
C ASP A 119 -10.56 12.14 -7.72
N ILE A 120 -10.95 13.35 -7.32
CA ILE A 120 -10.10 14.25 -6.51
C ILE A 120 -9.73 13.59 -5.19
N THR A 121 -10.72 13.09 -4.45
CA THR A 121 -10.52 12.51 -3.12
C THR A 121 -9.64 11.26 -3.18
N ILE A 122 -9.90 10.36 -4.14
CA ILE A 122 -9.09 9.16 -4.33
C ILE A 122 -7.66 9.50 -4.75
N SER A 123 -7.45 10.53 -5.56
CA SER A 123 -6.11 10.98 -5.96
C SER A 123 -5.28 11.46 -4.76
N TYR A 124 -5.89 12.22 -3.85
CA TYR A 124 -5.21 12.64 -2.61
C TYR A 124 -4.90 11.45 -1.70
N ILE A 125 -5.85 10.55 -1.49
CA ILE A 125 -5.64 9.34 -0.68
C ILE A 125 -4.50 8.49 -1.25
N LEU A 126 -4.45 8.32 -2.57
CA LEU A 126 -3.36 7.60 -3.24
C LEU A 126 -2.02 8.29 -3.07
N SER A 127 -1.98 9.63 -3.13
CA SER A 127 -0.76 10.41 -2.88
C SER A 127 -0.24 10.18 -1.47
N ASP A 128 -1.11 10.23 -0.46
CA ASP A 128 -0.74 10.01 0.95
C ASP A 128 -0.25 8.56 1.18
N LEU A 129 -0.89 7.60 0.52
CA LEU A 129 -0.48 6.19 0.54
C LEU A 129 0.92 6.00 -0.05
N LEU A 130 1.20 6.60 -1.20
CA LEU A 130 2.50 6.50 -1.88
C LEU A 130 3.62 7.16 -1.08
N LYS A 131 3.34 8.30 -0.43
CA LYS A 131 4.31 8.94 0.49
C LYS A 131 4.63 8.03 1.67
N LYS A 132 3.62 7.38 2.24
CA LYS A 132 3.81 6.42 3.32
C LYS A 132 4.61 5.20 2.86
N ASP A 133 4.30 4.64 1.69
CA ASP A 133 5.03 3.51 1.10
C ASP A 133 6.52 3.85 0.94
N ALA A 134 6.81 5.03 0.38
CA ALA A 134 8.18 5.50 0.20
C ALA A 134 8.91 5.68 1.53
N GLN A 135 8.28 6.34 2.51
CA GLN A 135 8.85 6.57 3.83
C GLN A 135 9.15 5.25 4.57
N ASP A 136 8.19 4.31 4.57
CA ASP A 136 8.38 3.01 5.22
C ASP A 136 9.50 2.19 4.55
N TYR A 137 9.68 2.33 3.24
CA TYR A 137 10.78 1.70 2.51
C TYR A 137 12.14 2.33 2.84
N PHE A 138 12.24 3.66 2.95
CA PHE A 138 13.48 4.30 3.37
C PHE A 138 13.90 3.87 4.78
N GLU A 139 12.95 3.82 5.72
CA GLU A 139 13.24 3.34 7.07
C GLU A 139 13.65 1.86 7.11
N LEU A 140 13.15 1.03 6.19
CA LEU A 140 13.62 -0.34 6.03
C LEU A 140 15.08 -0.38 5.55
N CYS A 141 15.43 0.44 4.57
CA CYS A 141 16.81 0.53 4.07
C CYS A 141 17.77 0.97 5.18
N ASP A 142 17.38 1.97 5.99
CA ASP A 142 18.17 2.46 7.12
C ASP A 142 18.35 1.39 8.21
N LEU A 143 17.37 0.50 8.36
CA LEU A 143 17.42 -0.63 9.30
C LEU A 143 18.38 -1.74 8.86
N ILE A 144 18.68 -1.84 7.56
CA ILE A 144 19.58 -2.85 6.99
C ILE A 144 20.98 -2.24 6.90
N GLU A 145 21.87 -2.63 7.82
CA GLU A 145 23.26 -2.19 7.85
C GLU A 145 24.15 -3.24 7.18
N ASN A 146 24.86 -2.87 6.11
CA ASN A 146 25.78 -3.76 5.38
C ASN A 146 25.15 -5.08 4.89
N GLY A 147 23.86 -5.05 4.50
CA GLY A 147 23.13 -6.24 4.04
C GLY A 147 22.67 -7.16 5.17
N MET A 148 22.82 -6.74 6.42
CA MET A 148 22.39 -7.46 7.60
C MET A 148 21.44 -6.62 8.44
N CYS A 149 20.59 -7.28 9.22
CA CYS A 149 19.66 -6.61 10.11
C CYS A 149 19.60 -7.33 11.46
N GLU A 150 19.68 -6.58 12.55
CA GLU A 150 19.48 -7.11 13.90
C GLU A 150 18.04 -7.62 14.04
N ARG A 151 17.89 -8.91 14.36
CA ARG A 151 16.59 -9.58 14.38
C ARG A 151 15.55 -8.87 15.25
N LEU A 152 15.92 -8.47 16.46
CA LEU A 152 14.99 -7.84 17.39
C LEU A 152 14.50 -6.49 16.86
N LYS A 153 15.39 -5.68 16.29
CA LYS A 153 15.02 -4.42 15.64
C LYS A 153 14.09 -4.67 14.46
N PHE A 154 14.35 -5.70 13.64
CA PHE A 154 13.44 -6.07 12.55
C PHE A 154 12.05 -6.51 13.03
N VAL A 155 11.98 -7.31 14.08
CA VAL A 155 10.70 -7.74 14.67
C VAL A 155 9.92 -6.54 15.22
N GLN A 156 10.59 -5.60 15.89
CA GLN A 156 9.99 -4.37 16.37
C GLN A 156 9.48 -3.52 15.21
N PHE A 157 10.31 -3.30 14.19
CA PHE A 157 9.97 -2.56 12.97
C PHE A 157 8.69 -3.09 12.31
N ILE A 158 8.59 -4.40 12.04
CA ILE A 158 7.39 -4.97 11.42
C ILE A 158 6.13 -4.75 12.26
N ASN A 159 6.22 -4.94 13.59
CA ASN A 159 5.09 -4.72 14.48
C ASN A 159 4.66 -3.25 14.53
N GLU A 160 5.61 -2.33 14.54
CA GLU A 160 5.38 -0.89 14.49
C GLU A 160 4.73 -0.48 13.16
N LYS A 161 5.23 -0.97 12.03
CA LYS A 161 4.63 -0.72 10.72
C LYS A 161 3.19 -1.20 10.65
N LYS A 162 2.89 -2.43 11.08
CA LYS A 162 1.50 -2.94 11.12
C LYS A 162 0.57 -2.06 11.95
N ARG A 163 1.03 -1.57 13.10
CA ARG A 163 0.25 -0.63 13.95
C ARG A 163 0.07 0.72 13.26
N SER A 164 1.15 1.28 12.72
CA SER A 164 1.17 2.55 11.98
C SER A 164 0.18 2.52 10.81
N TRP A 165 0.22 1.48 9.98
CA TRP A 165 -0.70 1.29 8.86
C TRP A 165 -2.17 1.19 9.29
N SER A 166 -2.46 0.46 10.37
CA SER A 166 -3.81 0.40 10.94
C SER A 166 -4.29 1.76 11.44
N MET A 167 -3.41 2.59 11.99
CA MET A 167 -3.76 3.93 12.46
C MET A 167 -3.96 4.89 11.27
N SER A 168 -3.03 4.90 10.32
CA SER A 168 -3.06 5.77 9.14
C SER A 168 -4.30 5.52 8.29
N THR A 169 -4.64 4.26 8.01
CA THR A 169 -5.84 3.94 7.20
C THR A 169 -7.12 4.41 7.88
N ASN A 170 -7.25 4.27 9.20
CA ASN A 170 -8.41 4.79 9.94
C ASN A 170 -8.45 6.33 9.94
N MET A 171 -7.30 6.98 10.06
CA MET A 171 -7.19 8.45 10.04
C MET A 171 -7.58 8.99 8.65
N ILE A 172 -6.99 8.44 7.60
CA ILE A 172 -7.31 8.75 6.19
C ILE A 172 -8.81 8.59 5.95
N PHE A 173 -9.42 7.49 6.39
CA PHE A 173 -10.86 7.29 6.23
C PHE A 173 -11.66 8.41 6.88
N ARG A 174 -11.36 8.76 8.14
CA ARG A 174 -12.08 9.81 8.86
C ARG A 174 -11.90 11.18 8.20
N SER A 175 -10.66 11.56 7.90
CA SER A 175 -10.33 12.85 7.29
C SER A 175 -11.02 13.04 5.95
N TRP A 176 -11.06 12.01 5.11
CA TRP A 176 -11.63 12.12 3.77
C TRP A 176 -13.13 11.82 3.72
N ALA A 177 -13.69 11.05 4.65
CA ALA A 177 -15.12 10.80 4.71
C ALA A 177 -15.92 12.08 4.94
N ASP A 178 -15.50 12.90 5.92
CA ASP A 178 -16.20 14.15 6.25
C ASP A 178 -16.08 15.17 5.12
N VAL A 179 -14.88 15.33 4.55
CA VAL A 179 -14.62 16.22 3.42
C VAL A 179 -15.48 15.82 2.22
N LEU A 180 -15.46 14.55 1.85
CA LEU A 180 -16.22 14.03 0.71
C LEU A 180 -17.73 14.17 0.93
N ALA A 181 -18.21 13.92 2.14
CA ALA A 181 -19.62 14.09 2.48
C ALA A 181 -20.06 15.55 2.36
N LEU A 182 -19.29 16.49 2.93
CA LEU A 182 -19.58 17.92 2.86
C LEU A 182 -19.63 18.42 1.41
N LYS A 183 -18.64 18.06 0.61
CA LYS A 183 -18.58 18.48 -0.79
C LYS A 183 -19.78 17.97 -1.60
N LEU A 184 -20.15 16.71 -1.44
CA LEU A 184 -21.32 16.14 -2.13
C LEU A 184 -22.62 16.82 -1.71
N ILE A 185 -22.78 17.15 -0.42
CA ILE A 185 -23.99 17.82 0.09
C ILE A 185 -24.06 19.27 -0.41
N ILE A 186 -22.95 20.02 -0.45
CA ILE A 186 -22.95 21.41 -0.93
C ILE A 186 -23.45 21.50 -2.37
N HIS A 187 -23.06 20.55 -3.22
CA HIS A 187 -23.50 20.49 -4.62
C HIS A 187 -24.90 19.92 -4.84
N SER A 188 -25.63 19.56 -3.78
CA SER A 188 -27.03 19.11 -3.85
C SER A 188 -28.06 20.22 -3.75
N GLN A 189 -27.61 21.46 -3.45
CA GLN A 189 -28.45 22.64 -3.29
C GLN A 189 -28.61 23.43 -4.58
#